data_AF-A0A3M6XQF0-F1
#
_entry.id   AF-A0A3M6XQF0-F1
#
_cell.length_a   1.000
_cell.length_b   1.000
_cell.length_c   1.000
_cell.angle_alpha   90.00
_cell.angle_beta   90.00
_cell.angle_gamma   90.00
#
_symmetry.space_group_name_H-M   'P 1'
#
loop_
_entity.id
_entity.type
_entity.pdbx_description
1 polymer ?
#
loop_
_entity_poly.entity_id
_entity_poly.type
_entity_poly.pdbx_seq_one_letter_code
_entity_poly.pdbx_strand_id
1 'polypeptide(L)'
;MAFNFNWSPLIADTDRVREMLTSALNKSPKPPIIVDELIVSELNLGSSPPDLEILEIGDLAEDRFRGIFKMSYTGDAYLTLKTRVQANPLNTYLSTKPKFTRPDAVAASSGLTIPLQITLSDIRLSGFVILVFSKMKGITLVFRNDPLESLKVSSTFDSIPFVRDYLQRTIENQLRILFMEDLPAIIHRLSLRLFNPEYQTAESQAPRKQVAEQKKKMSADPFASPSQRASEGIPLGEDTDYGLNDMNELYESFSQKNMLRLAALTESQRTLSLFTPGIRDTVY
;
A
#
# COMPACT_ATOMS: atom_id res chain seq x y z
N MET A 1 -26.50 -33.05 2.81
CA MET A 1 -26.93 -32.25 3.98
C MET A 1 -26.22 -30.92 3.87
N ALA A 2 -26.94 -29.80 3.79
CA ALA A 2 -26.37 -28.47 3.61
C ALA A 2 -26.43 -27.69 4.94
N PHE A 3 -25.34 -27.02 5.31
CA PHE A 3 -25.38 -26.04 6.40
C PHE A 3 -26.09 -24.77 5.90
N ASN A 4 -27.12 -24.32 6.62
CA ASN A 4 -27.72 -23.02 6.35
C ASN A 4 -26.91 -21.94 7.09
N PHE A 5 -26.13 -21.16 6.35
CA PHE A 5 -25.26 -20.14 6.90
C PHE A 5 -25.98 -18.79 6.94
N ASN A 6 -26.21 -18.25 8.14
CA ASN A 6 -26.77 -16.92 8.31
C ASN A 6 -25.65 -15.86 8.37
N TRP A 7 -25.54 -15.02 7.33
CA TRP A 7 -24.51 -13.98 7.22
C TRP A 7 -24.85 -12.63 7.86
N SER A 8 -26.08 -12.43 8.34
CA SER A 8 -26.50 -11.17 8.98
C SER A 8 -25.59 -10.64 10.10
N PRO A 9 -25.02 -11.45 11.02
CA PRO A 9 -24.12 -10.94 12.05
C PRO A 9 -22.72 -10.57 11.53
N LEU A 10 -22.29 -11.08 10.37
CA LEU A 10 -21.01 -10.71 9.74
C LEU A 10 -21.08 -9.33 9.09
N ILE A 11 -22.28 -8.89 8.67
CA ILE A 11 -22.53 -7.55 8.13
C ILE A 11 -22.26 -6.46 9.20
N ALA A 12 -22.38 -6.79 10.49
CA ALA A 12 -22.12 -5.84 11.56
C ALA A 12 -20.62 -5.55 11.79
N ASP A 13 -19.72 -6.44 11.36
CA ASP A 13 -18.27 -6.30 11.56
C ASP A 13 -17.52 -5.93 10.25
N THR A 14 -18.25 -5.39 9.26
CA THR A 14 -17.71 -5.07 7.94
C THR A 14 -16.55 -4.07 8.01
N ASP A 15 -16.57 -3.13 8.95
CA ASP A 15 -15.53 -2.11 9.05
C ASP A 15 -14.16 -2.70 9.38
N ARG A 16 -14.12 -3.73 10.24
CA ARG A 16 -12.87 -4.45 10.53
C ARG A 16 -12.39 -5.27 9.35
N VAL A 17 -13.32 -5.95 8.67
CA VAL A 17 -12.99 -6.70 7.46
C VAL A 17 -12.42 -5.76 6.40
N ARG A 18 -12.94 -4.53 6.29
CA ARG A 18 -12.43 -3.51 5.37
C ARG A 18 -11.02 -3.06 5.71
N GLU A 19 -10.70 -2.78 6.97
CA GLU A 19 -9.35 -2.41 7.40
C GLU A 19 -8.35 -3.55 7.17
N MET A 20 -8.77 -4.78 7.45
CA MET A 20 -7.94 -5.97 7.24
C MET A 20 -7.70 -6.27 5.76
N LEU A 21 -8.74 -6.16 4.92
CA LEU A 21 -8.61 -6.28 3.47
C LEU A 21 -7.74 -5.16 2.89
N THR A 22 -7.91 -3.93 3.36
CA THR A 22 -7.07 -2.78 2.98
C THR A 22 -5.61 -3.07 3.32
N SER A 23 -5.33 -3.60 4.51
CA SER A 23 -3.97 -3.95 4.93
C SER A 23 -3.38 -5.10 4.11
N ALA A 24 -4.16 -6.14 3.83
CA ALA A 24 -3.74 -7.30 3.05
C ALA A 24 -3.45 -6.94 1.58
N LEU A 25 -4.29 -6.10 0.97
CA LEU A 25 -4.11 -5.64 -0.41
C LEU A 25 -2.87 -4.75 -0.54
N ASN A 26 -2.59 -3.89 0.43
CA ASN A 26 -1.42 -2.99 0.39
C ASN A 26 -0.09 -3.67 0.75
N LYS A 27 -0.11 -4.88 1.34
CA LYS A 27 1.09 -5.68 1.63
C LYS A 27 1.74 -6.24 0.35
N SER A 28 0.97 -6.32 -0.73
CA SER A 28 1.40 -6.85 -2.01
C SER A 28 2.26 -5.85 -2.81
N PRO A 29 3.17 -6.32 -3.68
CA PRO A 29 3.93 -5.42 -4.54
C PRO A 29 2.98 -4.67 -5.47
N LYS A 30 2.88 -3.35 -5.27
CA LYS A 30 2.03 -2.48 -6.07
C LYS A 30 2.49 -2.50 -7.53
N PRO A 31 1.57 -2.62 -8.49
CA PRO A 31 1.88 -2.38 -9.89
C PRO A 31 2.59 -1.04 -10.11
N PRO A 32 3.52 -0.92 -11.07
CA PRO A 32 4.19 0.34 -11.37
C PRO A 32 3.23 1.45 -11.85
N ILE A 33 2.01 1.07 -12.25
CA ILE A 33 0.94 1.97 -12.68
C ILE A 33 0.17 2.54 -11.47
N ILE A 34 0.14 1.82 -10.35
CA ILE A 34 -0.59 2.19 -9.13
C ILE A 34 0.40 2.83 -8.14
N VAL A 35 0.25 4.12 -7.89
CA VAL A 35 1.17 4.89 -7.03
C VAL A 35 0.65 4.94 -5.60
N ASP A 36 -0.67 5.13 -5.45
CA ASP A 36 -1.29 5.28 -4.14
C ASP A 36 -1.79 3.94 -3.57
N GLU A 37 -2.20 3.97 -2.32
CA GLU A 37 -2.76 2.81 -1.62
C GLU A 37 -4.14 2.39 -2.18
N LEU A 38 -4.44 1.10 -2.06
CA LEU A 38 -5.76 0.55 -2.35
C LEU A 38 -6.63 0.73 -1.10
N ILE A 39 -7.70 1.52 -1.21
CA ILE A 39 -8.62 1.79 -0.10
C ILE A 39 -9.95 1.09 -0.40
N VAL A 40 -10.44 0.27 0.54
CA VAL A 40 -11.74 -0.38 0.42
C VAL A 40 -12.86 0.63 0.71
N SER A 41 -13.57 1.06 -0.34
CA SER A 41 -14.67 2.04 -0.24
C SER A 41 -15.97 1.40 0.20
N GLU A 42 -16.29 0.20 -0.30
CA GLU A 42 -17.54 -0.50 0.01
C GLU A 42 -17.32 -2.01 -0.08
N LEU A 43 -17.78 -2.75 0.93
CA LEU A 43 -17.79 -4.21 0.95
C LEU A 43 -19.23 -4.66 1.17
N ASN A 44 -19.78 -5.40 0.22
CA ASN A 44 -21.09 -6.01 0.36
C ASN A 44 -20.96 -7.52 0.09
N LEU A 45 -21.41 -8.33 1.05
CA LEU A 45 -21.33 -9.79 0.98
C LEU A 45 -22.52 -10.41 0.22
N GLY A 46 -23.48 -9.60 -0.21
CA GLY A 46 -24.65 -10.06 -0.96
C GLY A 46 -25.72 -10.73 -0.09
N SER A 47 -26.74 -11.27 -0.74
CA SER A 47 -27.87 -11.95 -0.08
C SER A 47 -27.73 -13.46 -0.03
N SER A 48 -26.94 -14.05 -0.92
CA SER A 48 -26.77 -15.51 -1.02
C SER A 48 -25.55 -15.98 -0.22
N PRO A 49 -25.71 -16.89 0.75
CA PRO A 49 -24.59 -17.48 1.48
C PRO A 49 -23.87 -18.58 0.66
N PRO A 50 -22.69 -19.04 1.12
CA PRO A 50 -21.93 -20.11 0.51
C PRO A 50 -22.46 -21.45 0.98
N ASP A 51 -22.50 -22.40 0.06
CA ASP A 51 -22.87 -23.77 0.34
C ASP A 51 -21.64 -24.54 0.86
N LEU A 52 -21.81 -25.19 2.01
CA LEU A 52 -20.80 -26.05 2.62
C LEU A 52 -21.32 -27.48 2.66
N GLU A 53 -20.70 -28.34 1.86
CA GLU A 53 -20.98 -29.78 1.83
C GLU A 53 -19.93 -30.52 2.66
N ILE A 54 -20.37 -31.41 3.56
CA ILE A 54 -19.48 -32.27 4.32
C ILE A 54 -19.04 -33.42 3.43
N LEU A 55 -17.73 -33.59 3.24
CA LEU A 55 -17.19 -34.77 2.55
C LEU A 55 -16.79 -35.84 3.55
N GLU A 56 -15.99 -35.45 4.54
CA GLU A 56 -15.39 -36.38 5.47
C GLU A 56 -15.30 -35.73 6.84
N ILE A 57 -15.71 -36.46 7.88
CA ILE A 57 -15.46 -36.09 9.27
C ILE A 57 -14.40 -37.06 9.76
N GLY A 58 -13.21 -36.55 10.04
CA GLY A 58 -12.06 -37.37 10.42
C GLY A 58 -12.04 -37.70 11.91
N ASP A 59 -11.99 -36.66 12.75
CA ASP A 59 -11.94 -36.80 14.21
C ASP A 59 -13.04 -35.93 14.82
N LEU A 60 -13.94 -36.55 15.60
CA LEU A 60 -15.02 -35.87 16.30
C LEU A 60 -14.95 -36.32 17.76
N ALA A 61 -14.48 -35.41 18.61
CA ALA A 61 -14.44 -35.55 20.07
C ALA A 61 -15.03 -34.29 20.71
N GLU A 62 -15.32 -34.31 22.02
CA GLU A 62 -15.90 -33.17 22.73
C GLU A 62 -15.04 -31.89 22.66
N ASP A 63 -13.72 -32.05 22.49
CA ASP A 63 -12.75 -30.95 22.50
C ASP A 63 -12.05 -30.72 21.16
N ARG A 64 -12.25 -31.62 20.18
CA ARG A 64 -11.55 -31.59 18.90
C ARG A 64 -12.49 -31.99 17.77
N PHE A 65 -12.44 -31.22 16.69
CA PHE A 65 -13.16 -31.52 15.48
C PHE A 65 -12.24 -31.35 14.28
N ARG A 66 -12.24 -32.34 13.39
CA ARG A 66 -11.58 -32.27 12.10
C ARG A 66 -12.53 -32.70 11.02
N GLY A 67 -12.89 -31.77 10.14
CA GLY A 67 -13.77 -32.00 9.01
C GLY A 67 -13.16 -31.50 7.71
N ILE A 68 -13.45 -32.21 6.63
CA ILE A 68 -13.19 -31.79 5.26
C ILE A 68 -14.53 -31.43 4.64
N PHE A 69 -14.60 -30.19 4.15
CA PHE A 69 -15.78 -29.62 3.53
C PHE A 69 -15.46 -29.20 2.11
N LYS A 70 -16.45 -29.30 1.23
CA LYS A 70 -16.42 -28.63 -0.07
C LYS A 70 -17.24 -27.36 0.06
N MET A 71 -16.57 -26.24 -0.16
CA MET A 71 -17.17 -24.92 -0.15
C MET A 71 -17.45 -24.51 -1.59
N SER A 72 -18.68 -24.08 -1.85
CA SER A 72 -19.08 -23.49 -3.14
C SER A 72 -19.77 -22.16 -2.86
N TYR A 73 -19.27 -21.09 -3.47
CA TYR A 73 -19.85 -19.76 -3.37
C TYR A 73 -20.15 -19.25 -4.77
N THR A 74 -21.42 -18.95 -5.02
CA THR A 74 -21.91 -18.40 -6.29
C THR A 74 -22.81 -17.19 -6.02
N GLY A 75 -22.34 -16.31 -5.15
CA GLY A 75 -23.14 -15.18 -4.67
C GLY A 75 -22.88 -13.86 -5.38
N ASP A 76 -23.66 -12.87 -4.95
CA ASP A 76 -23.71 -11.50 -5.47
C ASP A 76 -22.84 -10.52 -4.68
N ALA A 77 -21.81 -11.01 -3.97
CA ALA A 77 -20.87 -10.14 -3.28
C ALA A 77 -20.15 -9.21 -4.27
N TYR A 78 -20.02 -7.95 -3.87
CA TYR A 78 -19.22 -6.97 -4.60
C TYR A 78 -18.34 -6.18 -3.64
N LEU A 79 -17.17 -5.79 -4.14
CA LEU A 79 -16.17 -5.02 -3.41
C LEU A 79 -15.73 -3.84 -4.28
N THR A 80 -15.89 -2.63 -3.75
CA THR A 80 -15.46 -1.41 -4.42
C THR A 80 -14.20 -0.88 -3.76
N LEU A 81 -13.14 -0.78 -4.55
CA LEU A 81 -11.83 -0.25 -4.18
C LEU A 81 -11.65 1.11 -4.85
N LYS A 82 -11.06 2.05 -4.12
CA LYS A 82 -10.58 3.33 -4.65
C LYS A 82 -9.06 3.34 -4.56
N THR A 83 -8.41 3.73 -5.64
CA THR A 83 -6.97 3.93 -5.69
C THR A 83 -6.67 5.08 -6.61
N ARG A 84 -5.40 5.48 -6.70
CA ARG A 84 -4.97 6.51 -7.64
C ARG A 84 -3.86 5.93 -8.49
N VAL A 85 -4.02 6.13 -9.78
CA VAL A 85 -3.16 5.59 -10.82
C VAL A 85 -2.37 6.73 -11.42
N GLN A 86 -1.08 6.51 -11.64
CA GLN A 86 -0.28 7.40 -12.46
C GLN A 86 -0.36 6.90 -13.90
N ALA A 87 -1.17 7.59 -14.69
CA ALA A 87 -1.27 7.33 -16.12
C ALA A 87 -0.66 8.52 -16.85
N ASN A 88 0.45 8.30 -17.55
CA ASN A 88 0.98 9.29 -18.47
C ASN A 88 0.76 8.82 -19.92
N PRO A 89 -0.34 9.24 -20.57
CA PRO A 89 -0.65 8.81 -21.93
C PRO A 89 0.43 9.26 -22.92
N LEU A 90 1.08 10.41 -22.68
CA LEU A 90 2.19 10.88 -23.51
C LEU A 90 3.42 10.00 -23.34
N ASN A 91 3.74 9.55 -22.12
CA ASN A 91 4.87 8.63 -21.93
C ASN A 91 4.61 7.26 -22.57
N THR A 92 3.38 6.73 -22.49
CA THR A 92 3.01 5.49 -23.20
C THR A 92 3.09 5.68 -24.73
N TYR A 93 2.63 6.82 -25.24
CA TYR A 93 2.69 7.17 -26.66
C TYR A 93 4.13 7.37 -27.15
N LEU A 94 4.96 8.06 -26.36
CA LEU A 94 6.38 8.20 -26.63
C LEU A 94 7.02 6.81 -26.60
N SER A 95 6.83 6.02 -25.55
CA SER A 95 7.40 4.67 -25.37
C SER A 95 7.08 3.67 -26.49
N THR A 96 6.00 3.88 -27.25
CA THR A 96 5.63 2.99 -28.38
C THR A 96 6.22 3.41 -29.73
N LYS A 97 6.75 4.63 -29.90
CA LYS A 97 7.37 5.09 -31.15
C LYS A 97 8.88 4.82 -31.23
N PRO A 98 9.58 4.89 -32.36
CA PRO A 98 11.05 4.86 -32.37
C PRO A 98 11.65 6.20 -31.90
N LYS A 99 12.83 6.16 -31.25
CA LYS A 99 13.53 7.34 -30.65
C LYS A 99 13.62 8.55 -31.57
N PHE A 100 13.77 8.34 -32.88
CA PHE A 100 13.91 9.42 -33.87
C PHE A 100 12.61 10.21 -34.16
N THR A 101 11.44 9.63 -33.86
CA THR A 101 10.12 10.25 -34.09
C THR A 101 9.45 10.75 -32.80
N ARG A 102 10.17 10.67 -31.67
CA ARG A 102 9.67 11.10 -30.36
C ARG A 102 10.13 12.54 -30.11
N PRO A 103 9.22 13.50 -29.90
CA PRO A 103 9.62 14.80 -29.35
C PRO A 103 10.11 14.60 -27.90
N ASP A 104 11.24 15.20 -27.55
CA ASP A 104 11.80 15.18 -26.18
C ASP A 104 10.97 16.12 -25.28
N ALA A 105 9.82 15.63 -24.83
CA ALA A 105 8.95 16.36 -23.92
C ALA A 105 9.45 16.21 -22.47
N VAL A 106 10.27 17.16 -22.00
CA VAL A 106 10.78 17.21 -20.62
C VAL A 106 9.65 17.36 -19.59
N ALA A 107 8.56 18.06 -19.96
CA ALA A 107 7.36 18.24 -19.14
C ALA A 107 6.51 16.95 -19.02
N ALA A 108 6.76 15.93 -19.85
CA ALA A 108 6.06 14.65 -19.80
C ALA A 108 6.69 13.67 -18.79
N SER A 109 7.56 14.13 -17.89
CA SER A 109 8.15 13.32 -16.82
C SER A 109 7.28 13.29 -15.56
N SER A 110 6.46 14.32 -15.32
CA SER A 110 5.52 14.36 -14.20
C SER A 110 4.31 13.47 -14.48
N GLY A 111 3.96 12.63 -13.51
CA GLY A 111 2.81 11.73 -13.59
C GLY A 111 1.48 12.46 -13.43
N LEU A 112 0.53 12.25 -14.34
CA LEU A 112 -0.86 12.63 -14.08
C LEU A 112 -1.49 11.57 -13.18
N THR A 113 -1.74 11.93 -11.93
CA THR A 113 -2.43 11.07 -10.98
C THR A 113 -3.94 11.17 -11.18
N ILE A 114 -4.57 10.08 -11.60
CA ILE A 114 -6.00 10.00 -11.85
C ILE A 114 -6.65 9.08 -10.80
N PRO A 115 -7.76 9.48 -10.17
CA PRO A 115 -8.51 8.57 -9.30
C PRO A 115 -9.10 7.42 -10.11
N LEU A 116 -8.90 6.20 -9.62
CA LEU A 116 -9.40 4.97 -10.20
C LEU A 116 -10.35 4.29 -9.21
N GLN A 117 -11.53 3.94 -9.69
CA GLN A 117 -12.46 3.09 -8.96
C GLN A 117 -12.50 1.71 -9.61
N ILE A 118 -12.27 0.69 -8.80
CA ILE A 118 -12.28 -0.72 -9.20
C ILE A 118 -13.42 -1.39 -8.46
N THR A 119 -14.25 -2.12 -9.19
CA THR A 119 -15.38 -2.89 -8.67
C THR A 119 -15.14 -4.37 -8.98
N LEU A 120 -15.07 -5.18 -7.94
CA LEU A 120 -15.01 -6.62 -8.02
C LEU A 120 -16.44 -7.14 -7.90
N SER A 121 -16.83 -8.01 -8.83
CA SER A 121 -18.18 -8.57 -8.94
C SER A 121 -18.10 -10.04 -9.35
N ASP A 122 -19.23 -10.75 -9.21
CA ASP A 122 -19.37 -12.15 -9.60
C ASP A 122 -18.25 -13.06 -9.06
N ILE A 123 -17.98 -12.96 -7.76
CA ILE A 123 -16.93 -13.75 -7.10
C ILE A 123 -17.42 -15.20 -6.99
N ARG A 124 -16.82 -16.11 -7.76
CA ARG A 124 -17.10 -17.55 -7.65
C ARG A 124 -15.96 -18.24 -6.94
N LEU A 125 -16.29 -18.91 -5.85
CA LEU A 125 -15.34 -19.68 -5.05
C LEU A 125 -15.74 -21.15 -5.06
N SER A 126 -14.76 -22.02 -5.23
CA SER A 126 -14.96 -23.45 -5.17
C SER A 126 -13.69 -24.08 -4.62
N GLY A 127 -13.78 -24.78 -3.50
CA GLY A 127 -12.58 -25.31 -2.85
C GLY A 127 -12.85 -26.33 -1.76
N PHE A 128 -11.84 -27.18 -1.51
CA PHE A 128 -11.85 -28.09 -0.38
C PHE A 128 -11.20 -27.44 0.83
N VAL A 129 -11.96 -27.38 1.92
CA VAL A 129 -11.61 -26.68 3.14
C VAL A 129 -11.46 -27.69 4.26
N ILE A 130 -10.30 -27.71 4.89
CA ILE A 130 -10.02 -28.51 6.08
C ILE A 130 -10.23 -27.59 7.27
N LEU A 131 -11.25 -27.91 8.07
CA LEU A 131 -11.49 -27.24 9.34
C LEU A 131 -10.92 -28.10 10.46
N VAL A 132 -9.99 -27.55 11.22
CA VAL A 132 -9.49 -28.14 12.46
C VAL A 132 -9.90 -27.22 13.59
N PHE A 133 -10.75 -27.71 14.48
CA PHE A 133 -11.17 -27.02 15.68
C PHE A 133 -10.64 -27.73 16.92
N SER A 134 -10.15 -26.96 17.88
CA SER A 134 -9.81 -27.43 19.21
C SER A 134 -10.16 -26.37 20.24
N LYS A 135 -10.76 -26.76 21.37
CA LYS A 135 -11.12 -25.79 22.43
C LYS A 135 -9.93 -24.96 22.92
N MET A 136 -8.73 -25.55 23.02
CA MET A 136 -7.53 -24.83 23.47
C MET A 136 -6.86 -23.98 22.38
N LYS A 137 -6.94 -24.41 21.12
CA LYS A 137 -6.19 -23.80 19.99
C LYS A 137 -7.06 -22.94 19.07
N GLY A 138 -8.38 -22.96 19.24
CA GLY A 138 -9.33 -22.25 18.37
C GLY A 138 -9.63 -23.00 17.07
N ILE A 139 -10.02 -22.24 16.05
CA ILE A 139 -10.40 -22.72 14.73
C ILE A 139 -9.25 -22.43 13.76
N THR A 140 -8.74 -23.46 13.07
CA THR A 140 -7.81 -23.32 11.96
C THR A 140 -8.50 -23.78 10.68
N LEU A 141 -8.52 -22.90 9.68
CA LEU A 141 -9.02 -23.18 8.34
C LEU A 141 -7.83 -23.37 7.41
N VAL A 142 -7.82 -24.41 6.56
CA VAL A 142 -6.80 -24.56 5.51
C VAL A 142 -7.47 -24.96 4.20
N PHE A 143 -7.18 -24.24 3.13
CA PHE A 143 -7.58 -24.62 1.78
C PHE A 143 -6.58 -25.61 1.19
N ARG A 144 -7.06 -26.76 0.69
CA ARG A 144 -6.19 -27.76 0.03
C ARG A 144 -5.91 -27.38 -1.43
N ASN A 145 -6.88 -26.78 -2.10
CA ASN A 145 -6.82 -26.34 -3.48
C ASN A 145 -7.05 -24.83 -3.56
N ASP A 146 -6.75 -24.22 -4.71
CA ASP A 146 -7.08 -22.82 -4.97
C ASP A 146 -8.60 -22.61 -4.85
N PRO A 147 -9.08 -21.75 -3.92
CA PRO A 147 -10.51 -21.53 -3.73
C PRO A 147 -11.14 -20.60 -4.76
N LEU A 148 -10.37 -19.89 -5.59
CA LEU A 148 -10.90 -18.90 -6.54
C LEU A 148 -11.14 -19.51 -7.93
N GLU A 149 -12.41 -19.60 -8.35
CA GLU A 149 -12.77 -20.12 -9.68
C GLU A 149 -12.85 -18.99 -10.72
N SER A 150 -13.60 -17.93 -10.42
CA SER A 150 -13.69 -16.77 -11.31
C SER A 150 -14.00 -15.48 -10.55
N LEU A 151 -13.55 -14.37 -11.13
CA LEU A 151 -13.72 -13.02 -10.60
C LEU A 151 -13.88 -12.05 -11.76
N LYS A 152 -14.91 -11.20 -11.72
CA LYS A 152 -15.10 -10.12 -12.68
C LYS A 152 -14.61 -8.80 -12.09
N VAL A 153 -13.54 -8.26 -12.67
CA VAL A 153 -12.99 -6.95 -12.30
C VAL A 153 -13.47 -5.92 -13.32
N SER A 154 -14.29 -4.97 -12.88
CA SER A 154 -14.69 -3.80 -13.67
C SER A 154 -14.03 -2.55 -13.12
N SER A 155 -13.55 -1.67 -14.00
CA SER A 155 -12.75 -0.51 -13.67
C SER A 155 -13.16 0.68 -14.54
N THR A 156 -13.01 1.91 -14.04
CA THR A 156 -13.30 3.12 -14.83
C THR A 156 -12.42 3.26 -16.09
N PHE A 157 -11.34 2.47 -16.19
CA PHE A 157 -10.46 2.38 -17.36
C PHE A 157 -10.64 1.09 -18.20
N ASP A 158 -11.80 0.42 -18.14
CA ASP A 158 -12.08 -0.82 -18.91
C ASP A 158 -12.01 -0.61 -20.44
N SER A 159 -12.08 0.64 -20.92
CA SER A 159 -11.89 0.96 -22.35
C SER A 159 -10.48 0.66 -22.87
N ILE A 160 -9.49 0.46 -21.99
CA ILE A 160 -8.11 0.17 -22.38
C ILE A 160 -7.84 -1.33 -22.11
N PRO A 161 -7.81 -2.19 -23.15
CA PRO A 161 -7.70 -3.65 -22.98
C PRO A 161 -6.48 -4.08 -22.17
N PHE A 162 -5.34 -3.41 -22.38
CA PHE A 162 -4.11 -3.68 -21.63
C PHE A 162 -4.28 -3.46 -20.13
N VAL A 163 -4.94 -2.38 -19.72
CA VAL A 163 -5.14 -2.04 -18.29
C VAL A 163 -6.14 -3.02 -17.67
N ARG A 164 -7.21 -3.36 -18.39
CA ARG A 164 -8.19 -4.35 -17.97
C ARG A 164 -7.54 -5.72 -17.70
N ASP A 165 -6.84 -6.27 -18.70
CA ASP A 165 -6.23 -7.61 -18.60
C ASP A 165 -5.17 -7.65 -17.49
N TYR A 166 -4.41 -6.56 -17.36
CA TYR A 166 -3.41 -6.43 -16.32
C TYR A 166 -4.06 -6.38 -14.92
N LEU A 167 -5.04 -5.49 -14.70
CA LEU A 167 -5.76 -5.39 -13.42
C LEU A 167 -6.45 -6.69 -13.05
N GLN A 168 -7.09 -7.35 -14.01
CA GLN A 168 -7.76 -8.63 -13.79
C GLN A 168 -6.76 -9.68 -13.30
N ARG A 169 -5.63 -9.87 -14.00
CA ARG A 169 -4.60 -10.85 -13.60
C ARG A 169 -3.95 -10.53 -12.26
N THR A 170 -3.65 -9.25 -12.01
CA THR A 170 -3.05 -8.82 -10.74
C THR A 170 -3.98 -9.05 -9.56
N ILE A 171 -5.26 -8.65 -9.68
CA ILE A 171 -6.23 -8.81 -8.60
C ILE A 171 -6.56 -10.29 -8.38
N GLU A 172 -6.70 -11.09 -9.43
CA GLU A 172 -6.92 -12.53 -9.31
C GLU A 172 -5.78 -13.21 -8.55
N ASN A 173 -4.53 -12.96 -8.94
CA ASN A 173 -3.37 -13.50 -8.24
C ASN A 173 -3.29 -13.02 -6.78
N GLN A 174 -3.63 -11.76 -6.52
CA GLN A 174 -3.61 -11.23 -5.17
C GLN A 174 -4.70 -11.83 -4.28
N LEU A 175 -5.90 -11.99 -4.82
CA LEU A 175 -7.03 -12.58 -4.09
C LEU A 175 -6.76 -14.05 -3.76
N ARG A 176 -6.08 -14.79 -4.66
CA ARG A 176 -5.58 -16.15 -4.39
C ARG A 176 -4.66 -16.19 -3.18
N ILE A 177 -3.65 -15.32 -3.12
CA ILE A 177 -2.71 -15.25 -1.99
C ILE A 177 -3.47 -14.92 -0.70
N LEU A 178 -4.39 -13.96 -0.75
CA LEU A 178 -5.21 -13.57 0.39
C LEU A 178 -6.03 -14.75 0.92
N PHE A 179 -6.69 -15.52 0.04
CA PHE A 179 -7.48 -16.66 0.48
C PHE A 179 -6.63 -17.82 1.01
N MET A 180 -5.45 -18.08 0.43
CA MET A 180 -4.61 -19.20 0.84
C MET A 180 -3.82 -18.91 2.12
N GLU A 181 -3.33 -17.69 2.30
CA GLU A 181 -2.43 -17.34 3.41
C GLU A 181 -3.14 -16.51 4.50
N ASP A 182 -3.76 -15.39 4.10
CA ASP A 182 -4.26 -14.41 5.06
C ASP A 182 -5.58 -14.86 5.68
N LEU A 183 -6.54 -15.38 4.91
CA LEU A 183 -7.86 -15.75 5.43
C LEU A 183 -7.77 -16.84 6.53
N PRO A 184 -7.03 -17.95 6.36
CA PRO A 184 -6.71 -18.90 7.43
C PRO A 184 -6.18 -18.25 8.71
N ALA A 185 -5.21 -17.35 8.57
CA ALA A 185 -4.59 -16.68 9.70
C ALA A 185 -5.57 -15.73 10.41
N ILE A 186 -6.41 -15.04 9.63
CA ILE A 186 -7.46 -14.14 10.11
C ILE A 186 -8.52 -14.91 10.90
N ILE A 187 -9.05 -16.01 10.36
CA ILE A 187 -10.04 -16.83 11.05
C ILE A 187 -9.48 -17.39 12.34
N HIS A 188 -8.22 -17.84 12.33
CA HIS A 188 -7.56 -18.32 13.53
C HIS A 188 -7.48 -17.23 14.61
N ARG A 189 -7.04 -16.02 14.26
CA ARG A 189 -7.00 -14.87 15.19
C ARG A 189 -8.38 -14.49 15.72
N LEU A 190 -9.39 -14.43 14.85
CA LEU A 190 -10.77 -14.14 15.24
C LEU A 190 -11.33 -15.22 16.17
N SER A 191 -11.05 -16.50 15.89
CA SER A 191 -11.49 -17.60 16.73
C SER A 191 -10.88 -17.51 18.13
N LEU A 192 -9.57 -17.24 18.24
CA LEU A 192 -8.92 -17.08 19.53
C LEU A 192 -9.57 -15.95 20.34
N ARG A 193 -9.97 -14.87 19.68
CA ARG A 193 -10.63 -13.72 20.33
C ARG A 193 -12.05 -14.01 20.81
N LEU A 194 -12.81 -14.81 20.04
CA LEU A 194 -14.18 -15.20 20.41
C LEU A 194 -14.20 -16.22 21.55
N PHE A 195 -13.23 -17.14 21.56
CA PHE A 195 -13.15 -18.20 22.58
C PHE A 195 -12.32 -17.79 23.81
N ASN A 196 -11.41 -16.83 23.71
CA ASN A 196 -10.64 -16.31 24.84
C ASN A 196 -10.85 -14.79 25.03
N PRO A 197 -11.56 -14.36 26.08
CA PRO A 197 -11.69 -12.93 26.41
C PRO A 197 -10.37 -12.28 26.83
N GLU A 198 -9.36 -13.03 27.29
CA GLU A 198 -8.04 -12.49 27.65
C GLU A 198 -7.24 -11.97 26.44
N TYR A 199 -7.49 -12.46 25.22
CA TYR A 199 -6.84 -11.97 24.00
C TYR A 199 -7.34 -10.58 23.58
N GLN A 200 -8.56 -10.20 23.97
CA GLN A 200 -9.10 -8.85 23.73
C GLN A 200 -8.27 -7.78 24.45
N THR A 201 -7.73 -8.13 25.62
CA THR A 201 -6.89 -7.24 26.43
C THR A 201 -5.47 -7.15 25.89
N ALA A 202 -4.93 -8.24 25.33
CA ALA A 202 -3.56 -8.27 24.80
C ALA A 202 -3.38 -7.45 23.50
N GLU A 203 -4.36 -7.49 22.60
CA GLU A 203 -4.32 -6.70 21.35
C GLU A 203 -4.58 -5.20 21.61
N SER A 204 -5.35 -4.86 22.65
CA SER A 204 -5.53 -3.49 23.13
C SER A 204 -4.25 -2.93 23.79
N GLN A 205 -3.35 -3.80 24.26
CA GLN A 205 -2.05 -3.43 24.84
C GLN A 205 -0.88 -3.50 23.84
N ALA A 206 -1.02 -4.22 22.73
CA ALA A 206 -0.01 -4.31 21.68
C ALA A 206 0.34 -2.95 21.01
N PRO A 207 -0.59 -2.01 20.73
CA PRO A 207 -0.20 -0.70 20.21
C PRO A 207 0.55 0.12 21.26
N ARG A 208 0.47 -0.21 22.56
CA ARG A 208 1.15 0.54 23.62
C ARG A 208 2.62 0.14 23.79
N LYS A 209 3.01 -1.09 23.43
CA LYS A 209 4.40 -1.54 23.52
C LYS A 209 5.26 -1.04 22.34
N GLN A 210 4.70 -0.93 21.14
CA GLN A 210 5.43 -0.39 19.99
C GLN A 210 5.66 1.13 20.10
N VAL A 211 4.69 1.87 20.64
CA VAL A 211 4.86 3.31 20.93
C VAL A 211 5.86 3.54 22.08
N ALA A 212 5.91 2.66 23.08
CA ALA A 212 6.87 2.77 24.19
C ALA A 212 8.32 2.42 23.79
N GLU A 213 8.52 1.46 22.87
CA GLU A 213 9.86 1.14 22.35
C GLU A 213 10.39 2.18 21.35
N GLN A 214 9.52 2.83 20.57
CA GLN A 214 9.91 3.97 19.74
C GLN A 214 10.22 5.23 20.57
N LYS A 215 9.48 5.49 21.65
CA LYS A 215 9.75 6.64 22.52
C LYS A 215 11.05 6.51 23.32
N LYS A 216 11.50 5.28 23.62
CA LYS A 216 12.78 5.03 24.32
C LYS A 216 14.02 5.13 23.42
N LYS A 217 13.84 5.12 22.10
CA LYS A 217 14.93 5.31 21.12
C LYS A 217 15.09 6.75 20.60
N MET A 218 14.14 7.65 20.91
CA MET A 218 14.17 9.05 20.46
C MET A 218 14.67 10.06 21.51
N SER A 219 15.18 9.62 22.67
CA SER A 219 15.76 10.52 23.69
C SER A 219 17.28 10.36 23.85
N ALA A 220 17.99 9.89 22.82
CA ALA A 220 19.44 9.89 22.78
C ALA A 220 19.89 10.89 21.70
N ASP A 221 20.33 12.05 22.16
CA ASP A 221 20.83 13.17 21.38
C ASP A 221 22.06 12.73 20.53
N PRO A 222 22.06 12.87 19.19
CA PRO A 222 23.11 12.32 18.31
C PRO A 222 24.46 13.07 18.35
N PHE A 223 24.59 14.14 19.13
CA PHE A 223 25.76 15.04 19.07
C PHE A 223 26.71 14.97 20.28
N ALA A 224 26.45 14.11 21.27
CA ALA A 224 27.40 13.94 22.38
C ALA A 224 28.55 13.01 21.98
N SER A 225 29.64 13.58 21.48
CA SER A 225 30.96 12.94 21.44
C SER A 225 31.99 13.76 22.24
N PRO A 226 32.96 13.08 22.88
CA PRO A 226 33.75 13.64 23.98
C PRO A 226 34.83 14.62 23.50
N SER A 227 35.03 15.65 24.31
CA SER A 227 36.01 16.72 24.17
C SER A 227 37.47 16.24 24.11
N GLN A 228 38.23 16.67 23.09
CA GLN A 228 39.69 16.83 23.17
C GLN A 228 40.18 18.11 22.46
N ARG A 229 40.66 19.03 23.31
CA ARG A 229 41.73 20.06 23.14
C ARG A 229 41.61 21.18 22.09
N ALA A 230 41.26 22.36 22.62
CA ALA A 230 42.09 23.58 22.74
C ALA A 230 42.88 24.10 21.52
N SER A 231 42.53 25.31 21.05
CA SER A 231 43.34 26.53 21.21
C SER A 231 42.70 27.72 20.48
N GLU A 232 42.59 28.85 21.21
CA GLU A 232 42.65 30.26 20.74
C GLU A 232 41.56 30.70 19.75
N GLY A 233 40.59 31.58 20.05
CA GLY A 233 40.59 32.76 20.91
C GLY A 233 40.61 34.02 20.04
N ILE A 234 39.46 34.68 19.82
CA ILE A 234 39.28 36.11 19.46
C ILE A 234 37.81 36.48 19.85
N PRO A 235 37.57 37.65 20.48
CA PRO A 235 36.42 37.83 21.37
C PRO A 235 35.15 38.36 20.68
N LEU A 236 34.03 38.09 21.35
CA LEU A 236 32.73 38.75 21.19
C LEU A 236 32.84 40.27 21.44
N GLY A 237 32.14 41.05 20.62
CA GLY A 237 31.69 42.41 20.94
C GLY A 237 30.20 42.52 20.63
N GLU A 238 29.45 43.00 21.61
CA GLU A 238 27.99 43.14 21.66
C GLU A 238 27.41 44.21 20.73
N ASP A 239 26.11 44.03 20.49
CA ASP A 239 25.08 45.02 20.11
C ASP A 239 25.20 45.79 18.79
N THR A 240 24.20 45.61 17.91
CA THR A 240 23.56 46.75 17.24
C THR A 240 22.22 46.40 16.55
N ASP A 241 21.27 47.27 16.84
CA ASP A 241 19.94 47.57 16.28
C ASP A 241 19.52 47.04 14.90
N TYR A 242 18.23 46.72 14.83
CA TYR A 242 17.44 46.56 13.60
C TYR A 242 17.41 47.85 12.78
N GLY A 243 18.10 47.86 11.63
CA GLY A 243 18.12 48.99 10.70
C GLY A 243 18.24 48.57 9.24
N LEU A 244 17.13 48.69 8.51
CA LEU A 244 16.95 48.84 7.04
C LEU A 244 18.21 48.80 6.13
N ASN A 245 18.87 47.66 5.96
CA ASN A 245 19.90 47.51 4.91
C ASN A 245 19.98 46.10 4.26
N ASP A 246 18.91 45.32 4.37
CA ASP A 246 18.81 43.87 4.05
C ASP A 246 18.83 43.52 2.54
N MET A 247 19.43 44.34 1.68
CA MET A 247 19.59 44.04 0.25
C MET A 247 21.04 43.71 -0.14
N ASN A 248 22.02 44.04 0.70
CA ASN A 248 23.42 43.79 0.38
C ASN A 248 23.95 42.44 0.92
N GLU A 249 23.35 41.90 1.99
CA GLU A 249 23.74 40.59 2.55
C GLU A 249 23.22 39.40 1.74
N LEU A 250 22.15 39.58 0.95
CA LEU A 250 21.66 38.55 0.02
C LEU A 250 22.69 38.18 -1.05
N TYR A 251 23.58 39.12 -1.43
CA TYR A 251 24.58 38.88 -2.47
C TYR A 251 25.77 38.04 -2.00
N GLU A 252 26.05 37.96 -0.69
CA GLU A 252 27.15 37.13 -0.17
C GLU A 252 26.76 35.65 0.00
N SER A 253 25.47 35.33 -0.07
CA SER A 253 24.95 33.95 0.04
C SER A 253 25.03 33.15 -1.27
N PHE A 254 25.33 33.78 -2.41
CA PHE A 254 25.43 33.07 -3.68
C PHE A 254 26.80 32.39 -3.84
N SER A 255 26.77 31.08 -4.07
CA SER A 255 27.96 30.29 -4.41
C SER A 255 28.71 30.94 -5.58
N GLN A 256 29.93 31.44 -5.34
CA GLN A 256 30.77 32.11 -6.35
C GLN A 256 30.93 31.28 -7.63
N LYS A 257 30.94 29.95 -7.50
CA LYS A 257 31.00 29.02 -8.64
C LYS A 257 29.77 29.12 -9.55
N ASN A 258 28.58 29.37 -8.99
CA ASN A 258 27.34 29.53 -9.74
C ASN A 258 27.29 30.89 -10.43
N MET A 259 27.78 31.95 -9.79
CA MET A 259 27.88 33.27 -10.43
C MET A 259 28.84 33.25 -11.63
N LEU A 260 30.01 32.62 -11.51
CA LEU A 260 30.93 32.47 -12.64
C LEU A 260 30.32 31.68 -13.80
N ARG A 261 29.51 30.65 -13.50
CA ARG A 261 28.80 29.88 -14.54
C ARG A 261 27.71 30.69 -15.23
N LEU A 262 26.97 31.52 -14.48
CA LEU A 262 25.98 32.44 -15.07
C LEU A 262 26.63 33.52 -15.93
N ALA A 263 27.76 34.07 -15.49
CA ALA A 263 28.53 35.02 -16.29
C ALA A 263 29.00 34.36 -17.61
N ALA A 264 29.57 33.16 -17.53
CA ALA A 264 29.99 32.40 -18.71
C ALA A 264 28.83 32.07 -19.67
N LEU A 265 27.63 31.78 -19.13
CA LEU A 265 26.43 31.57 -19.94
C LEU A 265 26.00 32.86 -20.65
N THR A 266 26.03 33.98 -19.95
CA THR A 266 25.68 35.30 -20.51
C THR A 266 26.67 35.70 -21.62
N GLU A 267 27.96 35.46 -21.42
CA GLU A 267 28.97 35.70 -22.45
C GLU A 267 28.84 34.75 -23.64
N SER A 268 28.49 33.47 -23.42
CA SER A 268 28.23 32.52 -24.50
C SER A 268 27.06 32.98 -25.39
N GLN A 269 25.97 33.47 -24.78
CA GLN A 269 24.84 34.04 -25.53
C GLN A 269 25.22 35.28 -26.33
N ARG A 270 26.09 36.13 -25.77
CA ARG A 270 26.59 37.33 -26.44
C ARG A 270 27.55 37.02 -27.58
N THR A 271 28.33 35.94 -27.47
CA THR A 271 29.36 35.55 -28.44
C THR A 271 28.90 34.45 -29.41
N LEU A 272 27.64 34.00 -29.29
CA LEU A 272 27.06 32.89 -30.07
C LEU A 272 27.94 31.62 -30.04
N SER A 273 28.61 31.38 -28.92
CA SER A 273 29.46 30.20 -28.76
C SER A 273 28.60 28.94 -28.55
N LEU A 274 29.00 27.81 -29.14
CA LEU A 274 28.25 26.54 -29.07
C LEU A 274 28.35 25.84 -27.70
N PHE A 275 29.10 26.41 -26.76
CA PHE A 275 29.34 25.81 -25.44
C PHE A 275 28.45 26.45 -24.39
N THR A 276 27.46 25.69 -23.88
CA THR A 276 26.60 26.12 -22.77
C THR A 276 27.00 25.38 -21.49
N PRO A 277 27.42 26.10 -20.42
CA PRO A 277 27.74 25.46 -19.15
C PRO A 277 26.46 24.92 -18.50
N GLY A 278 26.43 23.61 -18.21
CA GLY A 278 25.31 22.98 -17.51
C GLY A 278 25.27 23.39 -16.05
N ILE A 279 24.17 24.01 -15.63
CA ILE A 279 23.91 24.34 -14.22
C ILE A 279 23.18 23.14 -13.61
N ARG A 280 23.85 22.42 -12.70
CA ARG A 280 23.24 21.36 -11.88
C ARG A 280 23.20 21.87 -10.43
N ASP A 281 22.09 21.59 -9.74
CA ASP A 281 21.78 21.99 -8.37
C ASP A 281 21.47 23.49 -8.17
N THR A 282 20.52 24.02 -8.94
CA THR A 282 19.77 25.22 -8.55
C THR A 282 18.66 24.82 -7.59
N VAL A 283 18.78 25.22 -6.32
CA VAL A 283 17.63 25.25 -5.41
C VAL A 283 16.68 26.32 -5.96
N TYR A 284 15.44 25.93 -6.28
CA TYR A 284 14.33 26.85 -6.55
C TYR A 284 13.66 27.24 -5.25
#